data_AF-F6RTV5-F1
#
_entry.id   AF-F6RTV5-F1
#
_cell.length_a   1.000
_cell.length_b   1.000
_cell.length_c   1.000
_cell.angle_alpha   90.00
_cell.angle_beta   90.00
_cell.angle_gamma   90.00
#
_symmetry.space_group_name_H-M   'P 1'
#
loop_
_entity.id
_entity.type
_entity.pdbx_description
1 polymer ?
#
loop_
_entity_poly.entity_id
_entity_poly.type
_entity_poly.pdbx_seq_one_letter_code
_entity_poly.pdbx_strand_id
1 'polypeptide(L)'
;MALLQANRDLISTAIKEFNVLLNQQVFSDPPVSEEAMVTVVNDWVNFYINYYRRQVVGEQQEKDRALQELRQELNILSAPFLAKYRAFLKSCEHSDHPRPFS
;
A
#
# COMPACT_ATOMS: atom_id res chain seq x y z
N MET A 1 -26.52 -11.48 -8.46
CA MET A 1 -25.26 -12.26 -8.58
C MET A 1 -24.20 -11.56 -9.45
N ALA A 2 -24.53 -10.98 -10.61
CA ALA A 2 -23.54 -10.31 -11.47
C ALA A 2 -22.85 -9.08 -10.82
N LEU A 3 -23.57 -8.29 -10.01
CA LEU A 3 -23.03 -7.12 -9.32
C LEU A 3 -21.95 -7.47 -8.27
N LEU A 4 -22.14 -8.59 -7.55
CA LEU A 4 -21.16 -9.12 -6.60
C LEU A 4 -19.88 -9.58 -7.30
N GLN A 5 -20.00 -10.21 -8.48
CA GLN A 5 -18.82 -10.64 -9.24
C GLN A 5 -18.03 -9.45 -9.78
N ALA A 6 -18.72 -8.43 -10.34
CA ALA A 6 -18.06 -7.21 -10.82
C ALA A 6 -17.24 -6.50 -9.72
N ASN A 7 -17.78 -6.41 -8.50
CA ASN A 7 -17.03 -5.82 -7.38
C ASN A 7 -15.82 -6.68 -6.96
N ARG A 8 -15.91 -8.01 -7.02
CA ARG A 8 -14.78 -8.91 -6.75
C ARG A 8 -13.66 -8.80 -7.79
N ASP A 9 -14.04 -8.69 -9.06
CA ASP A 9 -13.08 -8.53 -10.16
C ASP A 9 -12.36 -7.18 -10.06
N LEU A 10 -13.10 -6.13 -9.66
CA LEU A 10 -12.56 -4.81 -9.37
C LEU A 10 -11.56 -4.87 -8.21
N ILE A 11 -11.91 -5.51 -7.07
CA ILE A 11 -11.01 -5.67 -5.93
C ILE A 11 -9.74 -6.43 -6.34
N SER A 12 -9.89 -7.52 -7.10
CA SER A 12 -8.75 -8.31 -7.58
C SER A 12 -7.82 -7.51 -8.49
N THR A 13 -8.38 -6.64 -9.33
CA THR A 13 -7.61 -5.71 -10.17
C THR A 13 -6.85 -4.70 -9.31
N ALA A 14 -7.54 -4.07 -8.37
CA ALA A 14 -6.96 -3.08 -7.47
C ALA A 14 -5.78 -3.65 -6.65
N ILE A 15 -5.94 -4.87 -6.13
CA ILE A 15 -4.88 -5.61 -5.41
C ILE A 15 -3.65 -5.81 -6.30
N LYS A 16 -3.83 -6.23 -7.55
CA LYS A 16 -2.73 -6.46 -8.49
C LYS A 16 -2.00 -5.16 -8.81
N GLU A 17 -2.73 -4.10 -9.15
CA GLU A 17 -2.16 -2.80 -9.47
C GLU A 17 -1.40 -2.21 -8.27
N PHE A 18 -1.99 -2.29 -7.08
CA PHE A 18 -1.34 -1.80 -5.86
C PHE A 18 -0.09 -2.59 -5.52
N ASN A 19 -0.12 -3.92 -5.66
CA ASN A 19 1.07 -4.74 -5.46
C ASN A 19 2.18 -4.40 -6.48
N VAL A 20 1.82 -4.10 -7.73
CA VAL A 20 2.79 -3.61 -8.73
C VAL A 20 3.38 -2.26 -8.30
N LEU A 21 2.54 -1.31 -7.86
CA LEU A 21 2.98 -0.01 -7.35
C LEU A 21 3.97 -0.17 -6.20
N LEU A 22 3.69 -1.03 -5.22
CA LEU A 22 4.58 -1.28 -4.09
C LEU A 22 5.92 -1.89 -4.53
N ASN A 23 5.90 -2.86 -5.46
CA ASN A 23 7.12 -3.51 -5.93
C ASN A 23 7.99 -2.64 -6.83
N GLN A 24 7.44 -1.58 -7.42
CA GLN A 24 8.19 -0.61 -8.22
C GLN A 24 8.92 0.43 -7.37
N GLN A 25 8.61 0.53 -6.06
CA GLN A 25 9.26 1.51 -5.21
C GLN A 25 10.74 1.17 -5.02
N VAL A 26 11.61 2.10 -5.39
CA VAL A 26 13.04 2.01 -5.18
C VAL A 26 13.39 2.88 -3.98
N PHE A 27 13.90 2.26 -2.91
CA PHE A 27 14.36 3.00 -1.75
C PHE A 27 15.67 3.72 -2.09
N SER A 28 15.63 5.05 -1.99
CA SER A 28 16.71 5.95 -2.44
C SER A 28 17.45 6.54 -1.25
N ASP A 29 18.68 7.01 -1.49
CA ASP A 29 19.51 7.72 -0.52
C ASP A 29 19.54 9.24 -0.87
N PRO A 30 19.24 10.15 0.07
CA PRO A 30 18.87 9.90 1.47
C PRO A 30 17.45 9.32 1.63
N PRO A 31 17.26 8.37 2.54
CA PRO A 31 15.94 7.83 2.84
C PRO A 31 15.03 8.90 3.47
N VAL A 32 13.73 8.84 3.15
CA VAL A 32 12.72 9.58 3.92
C VAL A 32 12.48 8.92 5.27
N SER A 33 11.94 9.65 6.26
CA SER A 33 11.62 9.04 7.55
C SER A 33 10.58 7.93 7.41
N GLU A 34 10.54 7.00 8.38
CA GLU A 34 9.51 5.95 8.42
C GLU A 34 8.10 6.56 8.42
N GLU A 35 7.88 7.61 9.21
CA GLU A 35 6.60 8.32 9.31
C GLU A 35 6.15 8.93 7.97
N ALA A 36 7.10 9.48 7.20
CA ALA A 36 6.82 10.01 5.87
C ALA A 36 6.40 8.89 4.92
N MET A 37 7.09 7.74 4.94
CA MET A 37 6.71 6.59 4.10
C MET A 37 5.34 6.01 4.50
N VAL A 38 5.03 5.94 5.79
CA VAL A 38 3.69 5.54 6.26
C VAL A 38 2.62 6.48 5.74
N THR A 39 2.88 7.80 5.75
CA THR A 39 1.98 8.81 5.19
C THR A 39 1.76 8.58 3.70
N VAL A 40 2.82 8.38 2.93
CA VAL A 40 2.76 8.10 1.48
C VAL A 40 1.92 6.87 1.18
N VAL A 41 2.13 5.77 1.90
CA VAL A 41 1.37 4.52 1.71
C VAL A 41 -0.10 4.72 2.07
N ASN A 42 -0.40 5.43 3.15
CA ASN A 42 -1.78 5.78 3.52
C ASN A 42 -2.46 6.64 2.45
N ASP A 43 -1.73 7.59 1.85
CA ASP A 43 -2.23 8.43 0.77
C ASP A 43 -2.53 7.61 -0.49
N TRP A 44 -1.69 6.63 -0.83
CA TRP A 44 -1.98 5.70 -1.92
C TRP A 44 -3.22 4.85 -1.64
N VAL A 45 -3.36 4.31 -0.42
CA VAL A 45 -4.58 3.57 -0.05
C VAL A 45 -5.82 4.47 -0.22
N ASN A 46 -5.79 5.70 0.29
CA ASN A 46 -6.89 6.65 0.15
C ASN A 46 -7.17 6.99 -1.32
N PHE A 47 -6.13 7.14 -2.14
CA PHE A 47 -6.27 7.37 -3.58
C PHE A 47 -7.01 6.22 -4.26
N TYR A 48 -6.60 4.97 -4.00
CA TYR A 48 -7.25 3.78 -4.56
C TYR A 48 -8.70 3.68 -4.10
N ILE A 49 -8.98 3.90 -2.82
CA ILE A 49 -10.36 3.89 -2.30
C ILE A 49 -11.22 4.96 -2.98
N ASN A 50 -10.72 6.18 -3.12
CA ASN A 50 -11.45 7.26 -3.76
C ASN A 50 -11.68 7.01 -5.26
N TYR A 51 -10.70 6.41 -5.94
CA TYR A 51 -10.79 6.02 -7.35
C TYR A 51 -11.84 4.93 -7.58
N TYR A 52 -11.83 3.87 -6.78
CA TYR A 52 -12.74 2.74 -6.92
C TYR A 52 -14.14 3.01 -6.34
N ARG A 53 -14.29 3.98 -5.42
CA ARG A 53 -15.60 4.40 -4.90
C ARG A 53 -16.60 4.78 -5.99
N ARG A 54 -16.12 5.29 -7.12
CA ARG A 54 -16.97 5.66 -8.27
C ARG A 54 -17.27 4.48 -9.22
N GLN A 55 -16.54 3.38 -9.07
CA GLN A 55 -16.59 2.21 -9.98
C GLN A 55 -17.31 1.01 -9.37
N VAL A 56 -17.39 0.93 -8.03
CA VAL A 56 -18.19 -0.11 -7.36
C VAL A 56 -19.66 0.01 -7.74
N VAL A 57 -20.29 -1.14 -7.99
CA VAL A 57 -21.69 -1.24 -8.43
C VAL A 57 -22.55 -1.89 -7.34
N GLY A 58 -23.87 -1.75 -7.47
CA GLY A 58 -24.84 -2.28 -6.50
C GLY A 58 -25.39 -1.24 -5.53
N GLU A 59 -26.09 -1.72 -4.52
CA GLU A 59 -26.70 -0.87 -3.49
C GLU A 59 -25.63 -0.27 -2.57
N GLN A 60 -26.02 0.76 -1.81
CA GLN A 60 -25.10 1.47 -0.92
C GLN A 60 -24.38 0.51 0.05
N GLN A 61 -25.10 -0.46 0.63
CA GLN A 61 -24.52 -1.46 1.51
C GLN A 61 -23.47 -2.35 0.82
N GLU A 62 -23.73 -2.75 -0.44
CA GLU A 62 -22.79 -3.56 -1.21
C GLU A 62 -21.55 -2.77 -1.59
N LYS A 63 -21.73 -1.50 -1.96
CA LYS A 63 -20.62 -0.58 -2.25
C LYS A 63 -19.74 -0.35 -1.02
N ASP A 64 -20.35 -0.06 0.12
CA ASP A 64 -19.62 0.19 1.37
C ASP A 64 -18.84 -1.05 1.79
N ARG A 65 -19.46 -2.24 1.67
CA ARG A 65 -18.78 -3.51 1.93
C ARG A 65 -17.60 -3.75 0.98
N ALA A 66 -17.78 -3.54 -0.31
CA ALA A 66 -16.72 -3.73 -1.30
C ALA A 66 -15.54 -2.76 -1.08
N LEU A 67 -15.81 -1.50 -0.71
CA LEU A 67 -14.77 -0.51 -0.40
C LEU A 67 -14.06 -0.83 0.91
N GLN A 68 -14.78 -1.34 1.91
CA GLN A 68 -14.17 -1.78 3.16
C GLN A 68 -13.24 -2.98 2.94
N GLU A 69 -13.70 -3.96 2.16
CA GLU A 69 -12.91 -5.14 1.78
C GLU A 69 -11.67 -4.72 0.98
N LEU A 70 -11.82 -3.85 -0.02
CA LEU A 70 -10.70 -3.29 -0.76
C LEU A 70 -9.69 -2.62 0.19
N ARG A 71 -10.15 -1.76 1.10
CA ARG A 71 -9.26 -1.06 2.03
C ARG A 71 -8.48 -2.03 2.92
N GLN A 72 -9.13 -3.07 3.40
CA GLN A 72 -8.49 -4.10 4.21
C GLN A 72 -7.38 -4.81 3.42
N GLU A 73 -7.66 -5.24 2.20
CA GLU A 73 -6.67 -5.92 1.34
C GLU A 73 -5.47 -5.03 1.03
N LEU A 74 -5.69 -3.75 0.69
CA LEU A 74 -4.59 -2.80 0.44
C LEU A 74 -3.73 -2.59 1.69
N ASN A 75 -4.33 -2.54 2.89
CA ASN A 75 -3.59 -2.44 4.15
C ASN A 75 -2.76 -3.70 4.43
N ILE A 76 -3.30 -4.89 4.13
CA ILE A 76 -2.58 -6.17 4.26
C ILE A 76 -1.35 -6.19 3.35
N LEU A 77 -1.47 -5.70 2.11
CA LEU A 77 -0.34 -5.59 1.17
C LEU A 77 0.70 -4.54 1.60
N SER A 78 0.23 -3.47 2.24
CA SER A 78 1.08 -2.38 2.73
C SER A 78 1.98 -2.79 3.90
N ALA A 79 1.50 -3.66 4.79
CA ALA A 79 2.24 -4.10 5.98
C ALA A 79 3.63 -4.71 5.67
N PRO A 80 3.78 -5.71 4.77
CA PRO A 80 5.09 -6.26 4.43
C PRO A 80 5.98 -5.26 3.69
N PHE A 81 5.40 -4.33 2.93
CA PHE A 81 6.15 -3.25 2.28
C PHE A 81 6.78 -2.31 3.31
N LEU A 82 6.01 -1.81 4.27
CA LEU A 82 6.51 -0.95 5.35
C LEU A 82 7.54 -1.67 6.23
N ALA A 83 7.36 -2.97 6.47
CA ALA A 83 8.36 -3.78 7.19
C ALA A 83 9.71 -3.84 6.45
N LYS A 84 9.69 -4.02 5.11
CA LYS A 84 10.90 -3.95 4.27
C LYS A 84 11.54 -2.56 4.32
N TYR A 85 10.74 -1.49 4.28
CA TYR A 85 11.24 -0.13 4.38
C TYR A 85 11.93 0.15 5.72
N ARG A 86 11.31 -0.26 6.84
CA ARG A 86 11.92 -0.15 8.17
C ARG A 86 13.25 -0.91 8.27
N ALA A 87 13.35 -2.09 7.65
CA ALA A 87 14.61 -2.83 7.60
C ALA A 87 15.68 -2.10 6.78
N PHE A 88 15.30 -1.45 5.68
CA PHE A 88 16.19 -0.61 4.88
C PHE A 88 16.73 0.59 5.69
N LEU A 89 15.86 1.33 6.38
CA LEU A 89 16.27 2.45 7.24
C LEU A 89 17.33 2.03 8.27
N LYS A 90 17.10 0.91 8.96
CA LYS A 90 18.07 0.36 9.91
C LYS A 90 19.41 0.03 9.25
N SER A 91 19.41 -0.46 8.02
CA SER A 91 20.65 -0.77 7.28
C SER A 91 21.42 0.50 6.90
N CYS A 92 20.73 1.59 6.58
CA CYS A 92 21.36 2.90 6.34
C CYS A 92 22.01 3.44 7.60
N GLU A 93 21.30 3.40 8.74
CA GLU A 93 21.83 3.82 10.05
C GLU A 93 23.11 3.06 10.46
N HIS A 94 23.20 1.75 10.15
CA HIS A 94 24.38 0.95 10.46
C HIS A 94 25.56 1.23 9.53
N SER A 95 25.32 1.80 8.34
CA SER A 95 26.37 2.13 7.37
C SER A 95 27.06 3.46 7.68
N ASP A 96 26.43 4.33 8.47
CA ASP A 96 26.99 5.62 8.92
C ASP A 96 27.96 5.51 10.11
N HIS A 97 28.19 4.31 10.67
CA HIS A 97 29.20 4.15 11.71
C HIS A 97 30.61 4.07 11.09
N PRO A 98 31.51 5.05 11.36
CA PRO A 98 32.91 4.92 10.96
C PRO A 98 33.51 3.72 11.70
N ARG A 99 34.15 2.81 10.95
CA ARG A 99 34.92 1.70 11.53
C ARG A 99 35.89 2.28 12.56
N PRO A 100 35.99 1.72 13.78
CA PRO A 100 37.05 2.13 14.69
C PRO A 100 38.37 1.82 14.00
N PHE A 101 39.16 2.85 13.76
CA PHE A 101 40.52 2.74 13.26
C PHE A 101 41.30 1.77 14.18
N SER A 102 41.91 0.75 13.57
CA SER A 102 42.86 -0.16 14.22
C SER A 102 44.20 0.52 14.48
#